data_AF-A0AAV8WTA5-F1
#
_entry.id   AF-A0AAV8WTA5-F1
#
_cell.length_a   1.000
_cell.length_b   1.000
_cell.length_c   1.000
_cell.angle_alpha   90.00
_cell.angle_beta   90.00
_cell.angle_gamma   90.00
#
_symmetry.space_group_name_H-M   'P 1'
#
loop_
_entity.id
_entity.type
_entity.pdbx_description
1 polymer ?
#
loop_
_entity_poly.entity_id
_entity_poly.type
_entity_poly.pdbx_seq_one_letter_code
_entity_poly.pdbx_strand_id
1 'polypeptide(L)' 'MFDITQNFDYVFWSGDLNFRLSTPRAKVLEWLSKTSFPLPPHLPHGYMHHDQLCSVLADGAAFKGFCEAKITFPPTYKV' A
#
# COMPACT_ATOMS: atom_id res chain seq x y z
N MET A 1 8.65 -17.83 22.20
CA MET A 1 9.11 -16.51 21.76
C MET A 1 7.86 -15.65 21.65
N PHE A 2 7.68 -14.67 22.54
CA PHE A 2 6.51 -13.80 22.50
C PHE A 2 6.68 -12.79 21.36
N ASP A 3 5.61 -12.55 20.61
CA ASP A 3 5.59 -11.54 19.56
C ASP A 3 5.74 -10.15 20.19
N ILE A 4 6.79 -9.41 19.80
CA ILE A 4 7.08 -8.08 20.34
C ILE A 4 5.95 -7.07 20.06
N THR A 5 5.11 -7.33 19.06
CA THR A 5 3.98 -6.47 18.71
C THR A 5 2.85 -6.50 19.75
N GLN A 6 2.85 -7.47 20.67
CA GLN A 6 1.85 -7.60 21.72
C GLN A 6 2.28 -6.97 23.06
N ASN A 7 3.50 -6.43 23.13
CA ASN A 7 4.06 -5.89 24.38
C ASN A 7 3.74 -4.40 24.60
N PHE A 8 3.01 -3.77 23.69
CA PHE A 8 2.75 -2.33 23.69
C PHE A 8 1.28 -2.06 23.35
N ASP A 9 0.73 -0.98 23.90
CA ASP A 9 -0.64 -0.55 23.59
C ASP A 9 -0.80 -0.09 22.14
N TYR A 10 0.25 0.50 21.56
CA TYR A 10 0.29 0.96 20.18
C TYR A 10 1.63 0.61 19.54
N VAL A 11 1.58 -0.03 18.37
CA VAL A 11 2.76 -0.39 17.59
C VAL A 11 2.68 0.26 16.22
N PHE A 12 3.69 1.04 15.87
CA PHE A 12 3.86 1.63 14.55
C PHE A 12 4.94 0.86 13.80
N TRP A 13 4.59 0.30 12.65
CA TRP A 13 5.53 -0.36 11.76
C TRP A 13 5.64 0.45 10.48
N SER A 14 6.82 1.01 10.19
CA SER A 14 7.06 1.83 9.00
C SER A 14 8.47 1.63 8.45
N GLY A 15 8.65 1.93 7.17
CA GLY A 15 9.94 1.79 6.47
C GLY A 15 9.74 1.48 4.98
N ASP A 16 10.83 1.16 4.30
CA ASP A 16 10.77 0.62 2.93
C ASP A 16 10.46 -0.87 2.98
N LEU A 17 9.16 -1.18 2.95
CA LEU A 17 8.65 -2.55 3.00
C LEU A 17 8.87 -3.31 1.67
N ASN A 18 9.34 -2.64 0.61
CA ASN A 18 9.65 -3.21 -0.69
C ASN A 18 8.52 -3.96 -1.42
N PHE A 19 7.27 -3.84 -0.98
CA PHE A 19 6.12 -4.33 -1.73
C PHE A 19 5.99 -3.60 -3.06
N ARG A 20 5.60 -4.33 -4.09
CA ARG A 20 5.50 -3.82 -5.46
C ARG A 20 4.07 -3.93 -5.95
N LEU A 21 3.74 -3.12 -6.95
CA LEU A 21 2.51 -3.30 -7.71
C LEU A 21 2.64 -4.55 -8.58
N SER A 22 1.64 -5.40 -8.53
CA SER A 22 1.52 -6.60 -9.38
C SER A 22 1.26 -6.26 -10.86
N THR A 23 1.06 -4.97 -11.16
CA THR A 23 0.75 -4.44 -12.50
C THR A 23 2.02 -4.21 -13.31
N PRO A 24 2.02 -4.52 -14.62
CA PRO A 24 3.14 -4.18 -15.51
C PRO A 24 3.48 -2.67 -15.49
N ARG A 25 4.78 -2.35 -15.47
CA ARG A 25 5.30 -0.97 -15.43
C ARG A 25 4.68 -0.04 -16.47
N ALA A 26 4.47 -0.52 -17.70
CA ALA A 26 3.90 0.29 -18.78
C ALA A 26 2.49 0.81 -18.43
N LYS A 27 1.64 -0.02 -17.83
CA LYS A 27 0.28 0.37 -17.40
C LYS A 27 0.33 1.34 -16.21
N VAL A 28 1.26 1.14 -15.28
CA VAL A 28 1.45 2.06 -14.16
C VAL A 28 1.89 3.43 -14.67
N LEU A 29 2.84 3.50 -15.60
CA LEU A 29 3.27 4.75 -16.22
C LEU A 29 2.15 5.45 -17.00
N GLU A 30 1.35 4.70 -17.76
CA GLU A 30 0.19 5.23 -18.47
C GLU A 30 -0.86 5.77 -17.49
N TRP A 31 -1.08 5.09 -16.37
CA TRP A 31 -1.98 5.57 -15.34
C TRP A 31 -1.45 6.84 -14.67
N LEU A 32 -0.17 6.88 -14.33
CA LEU A 32 0.46 8.04 -13.72
C LEU A 32 0.42 9.27 -14.64
N SER A 33 0.56 9.09 -15.95
CA SER A 33 0.45 10.21 -16.90
C SER A 33 -0.97 10.73 -17.07
N LYS A 34 -1.98 9.89 -16.83
CA LYS A 34 -3.41 10.22 -16.94
C LYS A 34 -4.05 10.64 -15.62
N THR A 35 -3.35 10.49 -14.49
CA THR A 35 -3.91 10.68 -13.15
C THR A 35 -3.32 11.90 -12.48
N SER A 36 -4.18 12.75 -11.93
CA SER A 36 -3.78 13.81 -11.01
C SER A 36 -4.00 13.36 -9.57
N PHE A 37 -3.05 13.67 -8.70
CA PHE A 37 -3.12 13.40 -7.27
C PHE A 37 -3.43 14.69 -6.49
N PRO A 38 -4.22 14.64 -5.40
CA PRO A 38 -4.89 13.47 -4.83
C PRO A 38 -5.98 12.89 -5.74
N LEU A 39 -6.20 11.58 -5.62
CA LEU A 39 -7.11 10.86 -6.52
C LEU A 39 -8.53 11.45 -6.51
N PRO A 40 -9.20 11.53 -7.67
CA PRO A 40 -10.53 12.08 -7.74
C PRO A 40 -11.54 11.19 -6.98
N PRO A 41 -12.67 11.74 -6.50
CA PRO A 41 -13.62 11.02 -5.64
C PRO A 41 -14.16 9.72 -6.26
N HIS A 42 -14.26 9.66 -7.59
CA HIS A 42 -14.75 8.50 -8.34
C HIS A 42 -13.70 7.39 -8.52
N LEU A 43 -12.42 7.65 -8.22
CA LEU A 43 -11.33 6.68 -8.29
C LEU A 43 -10.57 6.64 -6.96
N PRO A 44 -11.22 6.27 -5.84
CA PRO A 44 -10.65 6.44 -4.51
C PRO A 44 -9.40 5.59 -4.27
N HIS A 45 -9.20 4.50 -5.02
CA HIS A 45 -8.14 3.53 -4.76
C HIS A 45 -7.16 3.39 -5.94
N GLY A 46 -7.44 3.98 -7.11
CA GLY A 46 -6.55 3.91 -8.27
C GLY A 46 -6.09 2.48 -8.58
N TYR A 47 -4.77 2.29 -8.68
CA TYR A 47 -4.12 0.99 -8.87
C TYR A 47 -3.76 0.27 -7.57
N MET A 48 -4.18 0.76 -6.40
CA MET A 48 -3.87 0.15 -5.09
C MET A 48 -4.50 -1.24 -4.92
N HIS A 49 -5.49 -1.62 -5.73
CA HIS A 49 -6.00 -3.00 -5.79
C HIS A 49 -4.95 -4.03 -6.24
N HIS A 50 -3.88 -3.59 -6.90
CA HIS A 50 -2.77 -4.44 -7.32
C HIS A 50 -1.56 -4.34 -6.39
N ASP A 51 -1.68 -3.59 -5.31
CA ASP A 51 -0.63 -3.47 -4.32
C ASP A 51 -0.54 -4.74 -3.47
N GLN A 52 0.69 -5.27 -3.36
CA GLN A 52 0.95 -6.50 -2.65
C GLN A 52 0.77 -6.34 -1.13
N LEU A 53 1.08 -5.17 -0.56
CA LEU A 53 0.90 -4.94 0.86
C LEU A 53 -0.58 -4.93 1.23
N CYS A 54 -1.42 -4.24 0.45
CA CYS A 54 -2.87 -4.27 0.60
C CYS A 54 -3.44 -5.69 0.55
N SER A 55 -2.94 -6.51 -0.37
CA SER A 55 -3.36 -7.93 -0.49
C SER A 55 -2.93 -8.75 0.73
N VAL A 56 -1.68 -8.58 1.19
CA VAL A 56 -1.14 -9.29 2.36
C VAL A 56 -1.85 -8.90 3.65
N LEU A 57 -2.20 -7.62 3.81
CA LEU A 57 -3.00 -7.11 4.93
C LEU A 57 -4.41 -7.69 4.90
N ALA A 58 -5.04 -7.75 3.72
CA ALA A 58 -6.40 -8.30 3.55
C ALA A 58 -6.45 -9.82 3.81
N ASP A 59 -5.45 -10.56 3.32
CA ASP A 59 -5.34 -12.01 3.50
C ASP A 59 -4.87 -12.39 4.92
N GLY A 60 -4.37 -11.42 5.69
CA GLY A 60 -3.81 -11.63 7.03
C GLY A 60 -2.53 -12.47 7.02
N ALA A 61 -1.86 -12.58 5.87
CA ALA A 61 -0.63 -13.35 5.71
C ALA A 61 0.58 -12.69 6.41
N ALA A 62 0.56 -11.37 6.56
CA ALA A 62 1.48 -10.60 7.40
C ALA A 62 0.76 -9.38 7.99
N PHE A 63 1.41 -8.67 8.92
CA PHE A 63 0.87 -7.46 9.57
C PHE A 63 -0.51 -7.66 10.20
N LYS A 64 -0.80 -8.84 10.73
CA LYS A 64 -2.09 -9.15 11.35
C LYS A 64 -2.39 -8.17 12.48
N GLY A 65 -3.52 -7.48 12.39
CA GLY A 65 -3.96 -6.49 13.37
C GLY A 65 -3.42 -5.07 13.15
N PHE A 66 -2.57 -4.86 12.14
CA PHE A 66 -2.18 -3.52 11.72
C PHE A 66 -3.20 -2.96 10.72
N CYS A 67 -3.33 -1.64 10.73
CA CYS A 67 -4.17 -0.90 9.80
C CYS A 67 -3.31 0.12 9.05
N GLU A 68 -3.49 0.20 7.74
CA GLU A 68 -2.86 1.23 6.91
C GLU A 68 -3.91 2.26 6.45
N ALA A 69 -3.53 3.54 6.44
CA ALA A 69 -4.41 4.60 5.97
C ALA A 69 -4.52 4.60 4.44
N LYS A 70 -5.62 5.15 3.92
CA LYS A 70 -5.84 5.26 2.48
C LYS A 70 -4.72 6.06 1.80
N ILE A 71 -4.02 5.44 0.85
CA ILE A 71 -2.96 6.08 0.06
C ILE A 71 -3.60 6.99 -0.99
N THR A 72 -3.30 8.29 -0.91
CA THR A 72 -3.77 9.33 -1.84
C THR A 72 -2.65 10.06 -2.57
N PHE A 73 -1.42 9.56 -2.45
CA PHE A 73 -0.20 10.09 -3.07
C PHE A 73 0.32 9.14 -4.16
N PRO A 74 1.15 9.63 -5.11
CA PRO A 74 1.74 8.79 -6.16
C PRO A 74 2.76 7.79 -5.60
N PRO A 75 3.08 6.69 -6.32
CA PRO A 75 4.10 5.74 -5.93
C PRO A 75 5.44 6.40 -5.61
N THR A 76 6.06 6.04 -4.49
CA THR A 76 7.24 6.71 -3.93
C THR A 76 8.58 6.14 -4.41
N TYR A 77 8.56 5.02 -5.14
CA TYR A 77 9.77 4.36 -5.65
C TYR A 77 9.69 4.07 -7.15
N LYS A 78 10.74 4.49 -7.88
CA LYS A 78 11.02 4.29 -9.33
C LYS A 78 9.76 4.29 -10.21
N VAL A 79 9.38 5.49 -10.66
CA VAL A 79 8.44 5.70 -11.78
C VAL A 79 9.01 5.08 -13.05
#